data_AF-A0AAN7SSQ7-F1
#
_entry.id   AF-A0AAN7SSQ7-F1
#
_cell.length_a   1.000
_cell.length_b   1.000
_cell.length_c   1.000
_cell.angle_alpha   90.00
_cell.angle_beta   90.00
_cell.angle_gamma   90.00
#
_symmetry.space_group_name_H-M   'P 1'
#
loop_
_entity.id
_entity.type
_entity.pdbx_description
1 polymer ?
#
loop_
_entity_poly.entity_id
_entity_poly.type
_entity_poly.pdbx_seq_one_letter_code
_entity_poly.pdbx_strand_id
1 'polypeptide(L)'
;MRQFKKDLRNLTCIANAKEILQNIRHGSNRKEFITGQRRNSKFDASFNAILSESDNIKTSEKLFLSPNYTIVQAQVGTTAVLHCEVVDIGESTVSWIRKHDYHLLTVGLQTYSSDKRFFTSTGKNGQDWCLHIRYSELKDSGLYECQVTTHPASSLFVELQLVEAHADIIGGSEKIVKSGSPLRLSCVLRRSTEPPEYIFWYHGDRMINYDLKGGAAVRHGRQGSELIIPRAEMKHAGNYSCVPSNARSVNVTVHVLQSEKPAAMQHDSKGGSTIPYKTNDAFTKFVIYFFYILYLKS
;
A
#
# COMPACT_ATOMS: atom_id res chain seq x y z
N MET A 1 -13.86 -20.37 -52.09
CA MET A 1 -13.47 -21.81 -52.04
C MET A 1 -12.53 -22.11 -53.20
N ARG A 2 -11.33 -22.65 -52.93
CA ARG A 2 -10.21 -22.97 -53.86
C ARG A 2 -9.02 -22.02 -53.95
N GLN A 3 -8.78 -21.17 -52.94
CA GLN A 3 -7.46 -20.54 -52.72
C GLN A 3 -7.06 -20.54 -51.23
N PHE A 4 -7.53 -21.54 -50.47
CA PHE A 4 -7.22 -21.76 -49.04
C PHE A 4 -6.71 -23.19 -48.79
N LYS A 5 -6.12 -23.81 -49.83
CA LYS A 5 -5.71 -25.22 -49.83
C LYS A 5 -4.27 -25.44 -50.34
N LYS A 6 -3.41 -24.41 -50.31
CA LYS A 6 -2.00 -24.55 -50.73
C LYS A 6 -0.90 -24.09 -49.77
N ASP A 7 -1.23 -23.41 -48.67
CA ASP A 7 -0.24 -23.04 -47.63
C ASP A 7 -0.48 -23.74 -46.30
N LEU A 8 -0.91 -25.00 -46.36
CA LEU A 8 -0.86 -25.99 -45.27
C LEU A 8 0.27 -27.01 -45.51
N ARG A 9 1.39 -26.54 -46.05
CA ARG A 9 2.64 -27.29 -46.19
C ARG A 9 3.79 -26.52 -45.53
N ASN A 10 3.79 -26.52 -44.21
CA ASN A 10 4.98 -26.48 -43.33
C ASN A 10 4.58 -26.53 -41.85
N LEU A 11 3.65 -27.43 -41.50
CA LEU A 11 3.37 -27.86 -40.14
C LEU A 11 3.84 -29.30 -39.99
N THR A 12 5.16 -29.50 -39.97
CA THR A 12 5.79 -30.71 -39.46
C THR A 12 6.37 -30.41 -38.08
N CYS A 13 5.46 -30.17 -37.14
CA CYS A 13 5.71 -30.33 -35.71
C CYS A 13 4.54 -31.12 -35.15
N ILE A 14 4.75 -32.42 -34.94
CA ILE A 14 4.21 -33.33 -33.90
C ILE A 14 4.59 -34.73 -34.40
N ALA A 15 5.85 -35.10 -34.14
CA ALA A 15 6.32 -36.47 -34.20
C ALA A 15 7.51 -36.57 -33.24
N ASN A 16 7.21 -36.90 -31.97
CA ASN A 16 8.03 -37.68 -31.04
C ASN A 16 7.62 -37.38 -29.59
N ALA A 17 6.45 -37.90 -29.21
CA ALA A 17 6.03 -38.06 -27.82
C ALA A 17 5.60 -39.52 -27.57
N LYS A 18 6.39 -40.48 -28.08
CA LYS A 18 6.11 -41.92 -27.91
C LYS A 18 7.34 -42.79 -27.62
N GLU A 19 8.44 -42.21 -27.14
CA GLU A 19 9.66 -42.97 -26.85
C GLU A 19 10.38 -42.53 -25.56
N ILE A 20 9.64 -42.09 -24.53
CA ILE A 20 10.19 -41.76 -23.20
C ILE A 20 9.51 -42.57 -22.06
N LEU A 21 8.69 -43.58 -22.37
CA LEU A 21 8.07 -44.45 -21.35
C LEU A 21 8.36 -45.94 -21.55
N GLN A 22 9.63 -46.33 -21.72
CA GLN A 22 10.03 -47.75 -21.66
C GLN A 22 11.33 -48.08 -20.89
N ASN A 23 11.95 -47.14 -20.16
CA ASN A 23 13.18 -47.44 -19.39
C ASN A 23 13.05 -47.23 -17.87
N ILE A 24 11.92 -47.63 -17.29
CA ILE A 24 11.81 -47.85 -15.82
C ILE A 24 11.06 -49.16 -15.57
N ARG A 25 11.70 -50.29 -15.89
CA ARG A 25 11.35 -51.58 -15.29
C ARG A 25 12.56 -52.51 -15.36
N HIS A 26 12.94 -53.04 -14.20
CA HIS A 26 14.06 -53.94 -13.89
C HIS A 26 15.40 -53.30 -13.53
N GLY A 27 15.45 -52.81 -12.28
CA GLY A 27 16.65 -52.97 -11.47
C GLY A 27 16.78 -54.40 -10.93
N SER A 28 18.02 -54.77 -10.63
CA SER A 28 18.47 -55.85 -9.74
C SER A 28 18.80 -57.22 -10.37
N ASN A 29 20.08 -57.43 -10.70
CA ASN A 29 20.97 -58.43 -10.08
C ASN A 29 22.17 -58.79 -10.98
N ARG A 30 23.40 -58.42 -10.59
CA ARG A 30 24.52 -59.34 -10.29
C ARG A 30 25.82 -58.57 -10.09
N LYS A 31 26.47 -58.84 -8.96
CA LYS A 31 27.90 -58.61 -8.73
C LYS A 31 28.68 -59.71 -9.44
N GLU A 32 29.72 -59.36 -10.18
CA GLU A 32 30.91 -60.19 -10.32
C GLU A 32 32.14 -59.30 -10.51
N PHE A 33 33.18 -59.64 -9.74
CA PHE A 33 34.48 -59.01 -9.64
C PHE A 33 35.40 -59.68 -10.67
N ILE A 34 36.40 -58.96 -11.23
CA ILE A 34 37.82 -59.36 -11.36
C ILE A 34 38.59 -58.40 -12.31
N THR A 35 39.55 -57.69 -11.68
CA THR A 35 40.88 -57.21 -12.10
C THR A 35 41.17 -56.69 -13.53
N GLY A 36 41.54 -55.40 -13.57
CA GLY A 36 42.78 -54.87 -14.16
C GLY A 36 43.04 -55.03 -15.66
N GLN A 37 42.86 -53.95 -16.44
CA GLN A 37 43.88 -53.40 -17.35
C GLN A 37 43.39 -52.20 -18.17
N ARG A 38 44.32 -51.24 -18.37
CA ARG A 38 44.43 -50.17 -19.37
C ARG A 38 43.39 -49.04 -19.34
N ARG A 39 43.86 -47.87 -18.85
CA ARG A 39 43.33 -46.54 -19.22
C ARG A 39 43.31 -46.42 -20.74
N ASN A 40 42.13 -46.41 -21.33
CA ASN A 40 41.91 -46.18 -22.75
C ASN A 40 41.58 -44.70 -22.94
N SER A 41 42.55 -43.91 -23.41
CA SER A 41 42.42 -42.47 -23.74
C SER A 41 41.39 -42.16 -24.84
N LYS A 42 40.70 -43.19 -25.34
CA LYS A 42 39.64 -43.09 -26.35
C LYS A 42 38.23 -42.97 -25.74
N PHE A 43 38.05 -43.36 -24.47
CA PHE A 43 36.75 -43.27 -23.79
C PHE A 43 36.49 -41.87 -23.21
N ASP A 44 37.54 -41.14 -22.81
CA ASP A 44 37.46 -39.73 -22.41
C ASP A 44 37.17 -38.80 -23.60
N ALA A 45 37.61 -39.13 -24.82
CA ALA A 45 37.31 -38.32 -26.01
C ALA A 45 35.82 -38.39 -26.38
N SER A 46 35.19 -39.57 -26.23
CA SER A 46 33.75 -39.75 -26.49
C SER A 46 32.89 -39.17 -25.36
N PHE A 47 33.34 -39.23 -24.11
CA PHE A 47 32.63 -38.63 -22.98
C PHE A 47 32.75 -37.09 -22.97
N ASN A 48 33.92 -36.55 -23.34
CA ASN A 48 34.09 -35.11 -23.56
C ASN A 48 33.40 -34.61 -24.84
N ALA A 49 33.23 -35.45 -25.86
CA ALA A 49 32.38 -35.13 -27.01
C ALA A 49 30.89 -35.05 -26.61
N ILE A 50 30.42 -35.94 -25.72
CA ILE A 50 29.05 -35.91 -25.18
C ILE A 50 28.83 -34.71 -24.24
N LEU A 51 29.85 -34.30 -23.47
CA LEU A 51 29.80 -33.06 -22.68
C LEU A 51 29.90 -31.78 -23.53
N SER A 52 30.47 -31.85 -24.75
CA SER A 52 30.44 -30.73 -25.71
C SER A 52 29.16 -30.67 -26.54
N GLU A 53 28.28 -31.67 -26.43
CA GLU A 53 27.00 -31.71 -27.16
C GLU A 53 25.81 -31.34 -26.24
N SER A 54 26.05 -31.14 -24.95
CA SER A 54 25.09 -30.52 -24.01
C SER A 54 25.21 -28.99 -23.87
N ASP A 55 26.25 -28.37 -24.44
CA ASP A 55 26.41 -26.90 -24.47
C ASP A 55 25.88 -26.26 -25.76
N ASN A 56 25.13 -27.01 -26.56
CA ASN A 56 24.42 -26.52 -27.74
C ASN A 56 22.89 -26.56 -27.57
N ILE A 57 22.41 -26.44 -26.33
CA ILE A 57 21.19 -25.68 -26.14
C ILE A 57 21.59 -24.27 -26.54
N LYS A 58 21.30 -23.88 -27.80
CA LYS A 58 21.16 -22.47 -28.16
C LYS A 58 20.34 -21.87 -27.04
N THR A 59 21.00 -21.14 -26.13
CA THR A 59 20.35 -20.20 -25.25
C THR A 59 19.56 -19.35 -26.22
N SER A 60 18.26 -19.61 -26.35
CA SER A 60 17.38 -18.70 -27.05
C SER A 60 17.64 -17.40 -26.34
N GLU A 61 18.38 -16.51 -26.98
CA GLU A 61 18.72 -15.22 -26.41
C GLU A 61 17.38 -14.63 -25.99
N LYS A 62 17.21 -14.45 -24.67
CA LYS A 62 15.91 -14.19 -24.10
C LYS A 62 15.52 -12.79 -24.57
N LEU A 63 14.68 -12.73 -25.61
CA LEU A 63 14.31 -11.47 -26.26
C LEU A 63 13.80 -10.44 -25.24
N PHE A 64 12.98 -10.89 -24.29
CA PHE A 64 12.49 -10.07 -23.20
C PHE A 64 13.39 -10.16 -21.98
N LEU A 65 13.95 -9.03 -21.56
CA LEU A 65 14.65 -8.91 -20.29
C LEU A 65 13.65 -8.96 -19.12
N SER A 66 12.49 -8.32 -19.28
CA SER A 66 11.41 -8.33 -18.28
C SER A 66 10.82 -9.74 -18.06
N PRO A 67 10.31 -10.04 -16.86
CA PRO A 67 9.57 -11.28 -16.60
C PRO A 67 8.16 -11.24 -17.18
N ASN A 68 7.72 -12.37 -17.75
CA ASN A 68 6.38 -12.51 -18.30
C ASN A 68 5.33 -12.61 -17.18
N TYR A 69 4.13 -12.06 -17.41
CA TYR A 69 3.04 -11.95 -16.44
C TYR A 69 3.41 -11.15 -15.18
N THR A 70 4.16 -10.06 -15.36
CA THR A 70 4.46 -9.13 -14.26
C THR A 70 3.18 -8.40 -13.84
N ILE A 71 2.94 -8.29 -12.54
CA ILE A 71 1.85 -7.51 -11.97
C ILE A 71 2.37 -6.10 -11.66
N VAL A 72 1.78 -5.09 -12.29
CA VAL A 72 2.06 -3.68 -12.02
C VAL A 72 0.89 -3.11 -11.22
N GLN A 73 1.16 -2.73 -9.98
CA GLN A 73 0.20 -1.95 -9.19
C GLN A 73 0.40 -0.46 -9.41
N ALA A 74 -0.68 0.24 -9.75
CA ALA A 74 -0.72 1.68 -9.85
C ALA A 74 -1.96 2.23 -9.15
N GLN A 75 -1.98 3.53 -8.91
CA GLN A 75 -3.09 4.18 -8.25
C GLN A 75 -4.03 4.82 -9.27
N VAL A 76 -5.33 4.78 -8.99
CA VAL A 76 -6.32 5.53 -9.78
C VAL A 76 -5.98 7.02 -9.79
N GLY A 77 -6.12 7.65 -10.95
CA GLY A 77 -5.84 9.07 -11.18
C GLY A 77 -4.37 9.40 -11.48
N THR A 78 -3.43 8.48 -11.22
CA THR A 78 -2.01 8.67 -11.57
C THR A 78 -1.67 8.10 -12.94
N THR A 79 -0.41 8.22 -13.36
CA THR A 79 0.07 7.65 -14.61
C THR A 79 0.61 6.24 -14.36
N ALA A 80 -0.07 5.22 -14.85
CA ALA A 80 0.45 3.86 -14.82
C ALA A 80 1.51 3.68 -15.91
N VAL A 81 2.63 3.03 -15.57
CA VAL A 81 3.73 2.77 -16.50
C VAL A 81 3.99 1.27 -16.57
N LEU A 82 3.81 0.69 -17.75
CA LEU A 82 4.08 -0.72 -18.02
C LEU A 82 5.39 -0.82 -18.78
N HIS A 83 6.36 -1.51 -18.19
CA HIS A 83 7.70 -1.68 -18.77
C HIS A 83 7.75 -2.92 -19.67
N CYS A 84 8.50 -2.80 -20.76
CA CYS A 84 8.80 -3.91 -21.65
C CYS A 84 10.24 -3.79 -22.13
N GLU A 85 11.13 -4.46 -21.41
CA GLU A 85 12.55 -4.44 -21.72
C GLU A 85 12.89 -5.57 -22.69
N VAL A 86 13.53 -5.21 -23.80
CA VAL A 86 13.91 -6.12 -24.89
C VAL A 86 15.39 -6.01 -25.22
N VAL A 87 15.99 -7.13 -25.62
CA VAL A 87 17.35 -7.21 -26.16
C VAL A 87 17.30 -6.99 -27.66
N ASP A 88 18.24 -6.21 -28.18
CA ASP A 88 18.50 -5.90 -29.59
C ASP A 88 17.47 -6.47 -30.59
N ILE A 89 16.43 -5.67 -30.85
CA ILE A 89 15.30 -6.07 -31.69
C ILE A 89 15.53 -5.78 -33.18
N GLY A 90 16.70 -5.26 -33.55
CA GLY A 90 17.04 -4.86 -34.93
C GLY A 90 16.00 -3.90 -35.52
N GLU A 91 15.44 -4.26 -36.68
CA GLU A 91 14.37 -3.51 -37.35
C GLU A 91 12.96 -3.88 -36.87
N SER A 92 12.84 -4.79 -35.89
CA SER A 92 11.54 -5.15 -35.33
C SER A 92 10.97 -4.00 -34.52
N THR A 93 9.64 -3.96 -34.41
CA THR A 93 8.93 -2.92 -33.66
C THR A 93 8.22 -3.52 -32.47
N VAL A 94 8.13 -2.73 -31.39
CA VAL A 94 7.33 -3.06 -30.21
C VAL A 94 5.94 -2.46 -30.36
N SER A 95 4.90 -3.25 -30.11
CA SER A 95 3.52 -2.81 -30.10
C SER A 95 2.86 -3.13 -28.77
N TRP A 96 2.00 -2.24 -28.29
CA TRP A 96 1.19 -2.49 -27.10
C TRP A 96 -0.25 -2.77 -27.47
N ILE A 97 -0.79 -3.87 -26.96
CA ILE A 97 -2.15 -4.35 -27.23
C ILE A 97 -2.85 -4.57 -25.90
N ARG A 98 -4.10 -4.10 -25.80
CA ARG A 98 -4.95 -4.40 -24.65
C ARG A 98 -5.68 -5.72 -24.89
N LYS A 99 -5.59 -6.67 -23.95
CA LYS A 99 -6.04 -8.05 -24.22
C LYS A 99 -7.54 -8.27 -24.13
N HIS A 100 -8.27 -7.47 -23.34
CA HIS A 100 -9.69 -7.72 -23.12
C HIS A 100 -10.55 -7.43 -24.37
N ASP A 101 -10.13 -6.45 -25.19
CA ASP A 101 -10.80 -6.01 -26.42
C ASP A 101 -9.92 -6.17 -27.67
N TYR A 102 -8.69 -6.68 -27.51
CA TYR A 102 -7.66 -6.76 -28.56
C TYR A 102 -7.38 -5.41 -29.24
N HIS A 103 -7.56 -4.31 -28.51
CA HIS A 103 -7.37 -2.97 -29.06
C HIS A 103 -5.87 -2.64 -29.17
N LEU A 104 -5.44 -2.25 -30.36
CA LEU A 104 -4.07 -1.80 -30.61
C LEU A 104 -3.88 -0.40 -30.03
N LEU A 105 -2.96 -0.28 -29.07
CA LEU A 105 -2.70 0.98 -28.38
C LEU A 105 -1.60 1.77 -29.06
N THR A 106 -0.45 1.15 -29.31
CA THR A 106 0.73 1.80 -29.86
C THR A 106 1.53 0.85 -30.76
N VAL A 107 2.28 1.41 -31.70
CA VAL A 107 3.30 0.72 -32.52
C VAL A 107 4.54 1.60 -32.56
N GLY A 108 5.68 1.08 -32.11
CA GLY A 108 6.89 1.85 -31.89
C GLY A 108 6.63 3.01 -30.94
N LEU A 109 6.93 4.24 -31.38
CA LEU A 109 6.65 5.47 -30.62
C LEU A 109 5.28 6.10 -30.93
N GLN A 110 4.54 5.55 -31.90
CA GLN A 110 3.30 6.13 -32.38
C GLN A 110 2.08 5.54 -31.65
N THR A 111 1.15 6.41 -31.25
CA THR A 111 -0.11 6.01 -30.63
C THR A 111 -1.19 5.79 -31.69
N TYR A 112 -1.84 4.63 -31.64
CA TYR A 112 -2.91 4.21 -32.55
C TYR A 112 -4.30 4.26 -31.90
N SER A 113 -4.36 4.18 -30.58
CA SER A 113 -5.61 4.38 -29.84
C SER A 113 -6.15 5.80 -30.03
N SER A 114 -7.47 5.94 -30.13
CA SER A 114 -8.14 7.25 -30.08
C SER A 114 -8.11 7.90 -28.69
N ASP A 115 -7.89 7.11 -27.64
CA ASP A 115 -7.73 7.60 -26.28
C ASP A 115 -6.32 8.18 -26.09
N LYS A 116 -6.26 9.50 -25.92
CA LYS A 116 -5.03 10.30 -25.79
C LYS A 116 -4.27 10.06 -24.47
N ARG A 117 -4.85 9.34 -23.53
CA ARG A 117 -4.19 8.98 -22.27
C ARG A 117 -3.08 7.95 -22.46
N PHE A 118 -3.21 7.11 -23.48
CA PHE A 118 -2.19 6.14 -23.86
C PHE A 118 -1.09 6.83 -24.66
N PHE A 119 0.16 6.64 -24.25
CA PHE A 119 1.31 7.02 -25.03
C PHE A 119 2.47 6.09 -24.68
N THR A 120 3.53 6.12 -25.48
CA THR A 120 4.69 5.25 -25.29
C THR A 120 5.95 6.10 -25.24
N SER A 121 6.97 5.59 -24.55
CA SER A 121 8.29 6.20 -24.49
C SER A 121 9.35 5.12 -24.39
N THR A 122 10.52 5.38 -24.94
CA THR A 122 11.68 4.52 -24.72
C THR A 122 12.51 5.00 -23.54
N GLY A 123 13.03 4.08 -22.73
CA GLY A 123 14.05 4.34 -21.73
C GLY A 123 15.35 4.87 -22.38
N LYS A 124 16.28 5.39 -21.57
CA LYS A 124 17.52 6.03 -22.05
C LYS A 124 18.37 5.15 -22.97
N ASN A 125 18.30 3.84 -22.79
CA ASN A 125 19.09 2.86 -23.54
C ASN A 125 18.34 2.31 -24.79
N GLY A 126 17.12 2.77 -25.05
CA GLY A 126 16.29 2.29 -26.18
C GLY A 126 15.75 0.86 -26.03
N GLN A 127 16.11 0.16 -24.95
CA GLN A 127 15.74 -1.23 -24.68
C GLN A 127 14.41 -1.36 -23.92
N ASP A 128 14.02 -0.34 -23.17
CA ASP A 128 12.77 -0.35 -22.38
C ASP A 128 11.68 0.42 -23.12
N TRP A 129 10.62 -0.26 -23.52
CA TRP A 129 9.47 0.30 -24.23
C TRP A 129 8.29 0.46 -23.27
N CYS A 130 8.21 1.61 -22.63
CA CYS A 130 7.19 1.89 -21.63
C CYS A 130 5.86 2.29 -22.28
N LEU A 131 4.77 1.60 -21.94
CA LEU A 131 3.41 2.12 -22.14
C LEU A 131 3.01 2.96 -20.93
N HIS A 132 2.60 4.19 -21.19
CA HIS A 132 2.07 5.10 -20.18
C HIS A 132 0.57 5.27 -20.36
N ILE A 133 -0.16 5.26 -19.25
CA ILE A 133 -1.61 5.47 -19.19
C ILE A 133 -1.86 6.62 -18.22
N ARG A 134 -2.10 7.84 -18.74
CA ARG A 134 -2.37 9.02 -17.89
C ARG A 134 -3.74 8.94 -17.26
N TYR A 135 -3.89 9.49 -16.06
CA TYR A 135 -5.17 9.58 -15.35
C TYR A 135 -5.88 8.21 -15.36
N SER A 136 -5.15 7.18 -14.88
CA SER A 136 -5.59 5.80 -14.95
C SER A 136 -6.90 5.61 -14.20
N GLU A 137 -7.87 4.94 -14.84
CA GLU A 137 -9.19 4.66 -14.27
C GLU A 137 -9.30 3.17 -13.93
N LEU A 138 -10.13 2.79 -12.95
CA LEU A 138 -10.29 1.37 -12.56
C LEU A 138 -10.56 0.44 -13.75
N LYS A 139 -11.29 0.91 -14.77
CA LYS A 139 -11.60 0.18 -16.01
C LYS A 139 -10.38 -0.17 -16.88
N ASP A 140 -9.27 0.55 -16.71
CA ASP A 140 -8.02 0.29 -17.43
C ASP A 140 -7.27 -0.91 -16.84
N SER A 141 -7.70 -1.44 -15.68
CA SER A 141 -7.10 -2.66 -15.10
C SER A 141 -7.29 -3.85 -16.03
N GLY A 142 -6.29 -4.73 -16.06
CA GLY A 142 -6.33 -5.95 -16.86
C GLY A 142 -5.01 -6.27 -17.54
N LEU A 143 -5.07 -7.23 -18.47
CA LEU A 143 -3.89 -7.75 -19.14
C LEU A 143 -3.54 -6.93 -20.39
N TYR A 144 -2.28 -6.54 -20.49
CA TYR A 144 -1.67 -5.86 -21.62
C TYR A 144 -0.58 -6.75 -22.22
N GLU A 145 -0.41 -6.67 -23.53
CA GLU A 145 0.60 -7.40 -24.28
C GLU A 145 1.56 -6.42 -24.94
N CYS A 146 2.83 -6.55 -24.60
CA CYS A 146 3.95 -6.02 -25.36
C CYS A 146 4.34 -7.07 -26.40
N GLN A 147 4.16 -6.75 -27.68
CA GLN A 147 4.43 -7.65 -28.80
C GLN A 147 5.59 -7.12 -29.63
N VAL A 148 6.57 -7.97 -29.91
CA VAL A 148 7.68 -7.68 -30.83
C VAL A 148 7.40 -8.39 -32.15
N THR A 149 7.56 -7.68 -33.28
CA THR A 149 7.26 -8.19 -34.63
C THR A 149 8.27 -9.22 -35.17
N THR A 150 8.83 -10.07 -34.31
CA THR A 150 9.69 -11.19 -34.70
C THR A 150 8.91 -12.24 -35.51
N HIS A 151 9.61 -13.23 -36.07
CA HIS A 151 8.99 -14.37 -36.75
C HIS A 151 9.37 -15.69 -36.07
N PRO A 152 8.45 -16.33 -35.30
CA PRO A 152 7.09 -15.89 -34.99
C PRO A 152 7.06 -14.67 -34.05
N ALA A 153 5.91 -13.98 -33.96
CA ALA A 153 5.76 -12.83 -33.07
C ALA A 153 5.96 -13.25 -31.61
N SER A 154 6.73 -12.44 -30.88
CA SER A 154 7.04 -12.69 -29.48
C SER A 154 6.23 -11.77 -28.58
N SER A 155 5.69 -12.30 -27.50
CA SER A 155 4.79 -11.56 -26.60
C SER A 155 5.25 -11.61 -25.15
N LEU A 156 5.16 -10.46 -24.48
CA LEU A 156 5.29 -10.29 -23.04
C LEU A 156 3.97 -9.76 -22.49
N PHE A 157 3.44 -10.40 -21.46
CA PHE A 157 2.19 -10.02 -20.83
C PHE A 157 2.45 -9.29 -19.51
N VAL A 158 1.69 -8.22 -19.26
CA VAL A 158 1.75 -7.40 -18.05
C VAL A 158 0.33 -7.20 -17.54
N GLU A 159 0.08 -7.52 -16.27
CA GLU A 159 -1.21 -7.29 -15.62
C GLU A 159 -1.18 -5.96 -14.86
N LEU A 160 -2.01 -5.01 -15.26
CA LEU A 160 -2.21 -3.75 -14.55
C LEU A 160 -3.31 -3.91 -13.50
N GLN A 161 -2.96 -3.63 -12.24
CA GLN A 161 -3.89 -3.59 -11.11
C GLN A 161 -4.00 -2.16 -10.58
N LEU A 162 -5.15 -1.51 -10.79
CA LEU A 162 -5.40 -0.18 -10.28
C LEU A 162 -6.10 -0.24 -8.92
N VAL A 163 -5.55 0.48 -7.95
CA VAL A 163 -6.07 0.56 -6.58
C VAL A 163 -6.45 1.99 -6.22
N GLU A 164 -7.51 2.14 -5.43
CA GLU A 164 -7.85 3.41 -4.81
C GLU A 164 -7.13 3.57 -3.47
N ALA A 165 -6.16 4.48 -3.45
CA ALA A 165 -5.50 4.88 -2.22
C ALA A 165 -6.46 5.70 -1.33
N HIS A 166 -6.35 5.47 -0.03
CA HIS A 166 -7.14 6.20 0.96
C HIS A 166 -6.33 6.45 2.22
N ALA A 167 -6.61 7.57 2.87
CA ALA A 167 -6.14 7.87 4.19
C ALA A 167 -6.92 7.08 5.24
N ASP A 168 -6.24 6.75 6.32
CA ASP A 168 -6.76 6.01 7.47
C ASP A 168 -6.20 6.63 8.75
N ILE A 169 -7.03 6.80 9.78
CA ILE A 169 -6.60 7.39 11.07
C ILE A 169 -6.46 6.27 12.09
N ILE A 170 -5.25 6.13 12.62
CA ILE A 170 -4.94 5.12 13.62
C ILE A 170 -5.71 5.45 14.91
N GLY A 171 -6.54 4.50 15.35
CA GLY A 171 -7.42 4.66 16.50
C GLY A 171 -8.91 4.79 16.16
N GLY A 172 -9.26 4.81 14.87
CA GLY A 172 -10.65 4.80 14.40
C GLY A 172 -11.24 6.20 14.18
N SER A 173 -12.58 6.26 14.07
CA SER A 173 -13.33 7.47 13.74
C SER A 173 -13.58 8.40 14.92
N GLU A 174 -13.28 7.96 16.15
CA GLU A 174 -13.47 8.74 17.37
C GLU A 174 -12.23 8.70 18.26
N LYS A 175 -11.87 9.85 18.83
CA LYS A 175 -10.73 9.97 19.74
C LYS A 175 -11.13 10.76 20.98
N ILE A 176 -10.97 10.15 22.15
CA ILE A 176 -11.24 10.80 23.43
C ILE A 176 -9.90 11.17 24.08
N VAL A 177 -9.75 12.43 24.50
CA VAL A 177 -8.56 12.95 25.17
C VAL A 177 -8.95 13.78 26.39
N LYS A 178 -8.16 13.74 27.46
CA LYS A 178 -8.37 14.60 28.64
C LYS A 178 -7.79 15.99 28.41
N SER A 179 -8.47 17.01 28.90
CA SER A 179 -7.98 18.39 28.89
C SER A 179 -6.59 18.49 29.54
N GLY A 180 -5.70 19.27 28.93
CA GLY A 180 -4.29 19.40 29.29
C GLY A 180 -3.37 18.30 28.79
N SER A 181 -3.90 17.17 28.30
CA SER A 181 -3.10 16.08 27.73
C SER A 181 -2.76 16.34 26.26
N PRO A 182 -1.68 15.77 25.72
CA PRO A 182 -1.36 15.90 24.30
C PRO A 182 -2.36 15.10 23.43
N LEU A 183 -2.93 15.75 22.42
CA LEU A 183 -3.70 15.09 21.36
C LEU A 183 -2.73 14.71 20.23
N ARG A 184 -2.78 13.45 19.80
CA ARG A 184 -2.05 12.95 18.64
C ARG A 184 -3.01 12.24 17.70
N LEU A 185 -3.03 12.66 16.45
CA LEU A 185 -3.75 12.02 15.36
C LEU A 185 -2.74 11.56 14.32
N SER A 186 -2.73 10.26 14.04
CA SER A 186 -1.81 9.66 13.07
C SER A 186 -2.60 9.21 11.85
N CYS A 187 -2.30 9.83 10.72
CA CYS A 187 -2.89 9.52 9.43
C CYS A 187 -1.89 8.71 8.60
N VAL A 188 -2.34 7.58 8.08
CA VAL A 188 -1.54 6.70 7.22
C VAL A 188 -2.25 6.52 5.88
N LEU A 189 -1.48 6.44 4.80
CA LEU A 189 -2.01 6.18 3.47
C LEU A 189 -1.95 4.69 3.17
N ARG A 190 -3.12 4.10 2.89
CA ARG A 190 -3.28 2.69 2.50
C ARG A 190 -3.34 2.59 1.00
N ARG A 191 -2.70 1.55 0.44
CA ARG A 191 -2.66 1.26 -1.00
C ARG A 191 -2.09 2.40 -1.86
N SER A 192 -1.26 3.26 -1.27
CA SER A 192 -0.54 4.33 -1.97
C SER A 192 0.67 3.72 -2.67
N THR A 193 0.71 3.78 -4.01
CA THR A 193 1.88 3.37 -4.79
C THR A 193 2.90 4.50 -4.94
N GLU A 194 2.45 5.75 -4.80
CA GLU A 194 3.25 6.96 -4.86
C GLU A 194 3.02 7.83 -3.61
N PRO A 195 4.05 8.52 -3.09
CA PRO A 195 3.87 9.43 -1.96
C PRO A 195 3.09 10.68 -2.39
N PRO A 196 2.24 11.25 -1.51
CA PRO A 196 1.55 12.51 -1.78
C PRO A 196 2.52 13.68 -1.84
N GLU A 197 2.20 14.70 -2.66
CA GLU A 197 2.91 15.98 -2.64
C GLU A 197 2.67 16.73 -1.31
N TYR A 198 1.44 16.67 -0.80
CA TYR A 198 1.07 17.22 0.50
C TYR A 198 0.01 16.38 1.21
N ILE A 199 -0.02 16.52 2.54
CA ILE A 199 -1.10 16.03 3.42
C ILE A 199 -1.51 17.19 4.32
N PHE A 200 -2.75 17.66 4.18
CA PHE A 200 -3.30 18.74 4.98
C PHE A 200 -4.19 18.23 6.10
N TRP A 201 -4.16 18.94 7.23
CA TRP A 201 -5.07 18.74 8.33
C TRP A 201 -6.06 19.89 8.44
N TYR A 202 -7.33 19.54 8.63
CA TYR A 202 -8.42 20.49 8.87
C TYR A 202 -9.04 20.22 10.24
N HIS A 203 -9.50 21.27 10.92
CA HIS A 203 -10.37 21.21 12.08
C HIS A 203 -11.67 21.94 11.74
N GLY A 204 -12.77 21.18 11.64
CA GLY A 204 -13.96 21.64 10.91
C GLY A 204 -13.59 22.01 9.46
N ASP A 205 -13.95 23.21 9.04
CA ASP A 205 -13.67 23.72 7.69
C ASP A 205 -12.37 24.53 7.60
N ARG A 206 -11.61 24.64 8.71
CA ARG A 206 -10.41 25.47 8.78
C ARG A 206 -9.16 24.61 8.67
N MET A 207 -8.31 24.93 7.69
CA MET A 207 -6.96 24.35 7.62
C MET A 207 -6.18 24.75 8.87
N ILE A 208 -5.52 23.76 9.49
CA ILE A 208 -4.68 23.99 10.66
C ILE A 208 -3.38 24.64 10.20
N ASN A 209 -3.05 25.82 10.75
CA ASN A 209 -1.75 26.43 10.53
C ASN A 209 -0.69 25.71 11.39
N TYR A 210 0.38 25.25 10.76
CA TYR A 210 1.48 24.49 11.37
C TYR A 210 2.54 25.37 12.03
N ASP A 211 2.39 26.70 12.01
CA ASP A 211 3.29 27.60 12.71
C ASP A 211 3.36 27.22 14.20
N LEU A 212 4.57 26.99 14.70
CA LEU A 212 4.86 26.58 16.09
C LEU A 212 4.24 27.53 17.15
N LYS A 213 3.90 28.77 16.76
CA LYS A 213 3.21 29.74 17.61
C LYS A 213 1.72 29.42 17.82
N GLY A 214 1.11 28.63 16.93
CA GLY A 214 -0.30 28.20 16.97
C GLY A 214 -0.57 26.92 17.76
N GLY A 215 0.47 26.27 18.31
CA GLY A 215 0.33 25.12 19.21
C GLY A 215 -0.02 23.78 18.54
N ALA A 216 0.00 23.69 17.21
CA ALA A 216 -0.13 22.44 16.47
C ALA A 216 1.18 22.15 15.72
N ALA A 217 1.67 20.91 15.78
CA ALA A 217 2.84 20.46 15.05
C ALA A 217 2.48 19.30 14.13
N VAL A 218 3.01 19.30 12.91
CA VAL A 218 2.84 18.21 11.95
C VAL A 218 4.17 17.56 11.62
N ARG A 219 4.21 16.22 11.69
CA ARG A 219 5.33 15.41 11.23
C ARG A 219 4.92 14.71 9.95
N HIS A 220 5.62 15.02 8.85
CA HIS A 220 5.40 14.33 7.57
C HIS A 220 6.27 13.09 7.49
N GLY A 221 5.67 11.98 7.08
CA GLY A 221 6.36 10.75 6.67
C GLY A 221 6.04 10.42 5.20
N ARG A 222 6.80 9.50 4.60
CA ARG A 222 6.59 9.09 3.19
C ARG A 222 5.18 8.58 2.88
N GLN A 223 4.46 8.06 3.87
CA GLN A 223 3.14 7.44 3.70
C GLN A 223 2.13 7.93 4.74
N GLY A 224 2.34 9.12 5.31
CA GLY A 224 1.46 9.59 6.37
C GLY A 224 1.86 10.90 7.00
N SER A 225 1.05 11.33 7.96
CA SER A 225 1.22 12.57 8.69
C SER A 225 0.73 12.39 10.12
N GLU A 226 1.48 12.94 11.08
CA GLU A 226 1.05 12.99 12.49
C GLU A 226 0.78 14.43 12.90
N LEU A 227 -0.45 14.72 13.32
CA LEU A 227 -0.84 16.00 13.92
C LEU A 227 -0.76 15.89 15.45
N ILE A 228 -0.05 16.83 16.06
CA ILE A 228 0.19 16.89 17.50
C ILE A 228 -0.28 18.24 18.05
N ILE A 229 -1.21 18.22 18.99
CA ILE A 229 -1.59 19.37 19.82
C ILE A 229 -1.06 19.11 21.24
N PRO A 230 -0.01 19.78 21.72
CA PRO A 230 0.67 19.44 22.98
C PRO A 230 -0.22 19.52 24.23
N ARG A 231 -1.21 20.42 24.23
CA ARG A 231 -2.19 20.58 25.31
C ARG A 231 -3.59 20.69 24.73
N ALA A 232 -4.37 19.62 24.85
CA ALA A 232 -5.77 19.61 24.45
C ALA A 232 -6.60 20.54 25.36
N GLU A 233 -7.54 21.26 24.77
CA GLU A 233 -8.47 22.18 25.43
C GLU A 233 -9.85 21.93 24.85
N MET A 234 -10.92 22.37 25.53
CA MET A 234 -12.29 22.16 25.03
C MET A 234 -12.51 22.71 23.61
N LYS A 235 -11.80 23.78 23.22
CA LYS A 235 -11.84 24.37 21.87
C LYS A 235 -11.26 23.46 20.78
N HIS A 236 -10.43 22.48 21.15
CA HIS A 236 -9.83 21.52 20.23
C HIS A 236 -10.76 20.31 19.96
N ALA A 237 -11.95 20.25 20.59
CA ALA A 237 -12.94 19.24 20.25
C ALA A 237 -13.54 19.49 18.86
N GLY A 238 -14.02 18.45 18.20
CA GLY A 238 -14.67 18.53 16.88
C GLY A 238 -14.07 17.59 15.85
N ASN A 239 -14.47 17.77 14.60
CA ASN A 239 -14.05 16.92 13.49
C ASN A 239 -12.68 17.37 12.95
N TYR A 240 -11.76 16.44 12.80
CA TYR A 240 -10.48 16.62 12.14
C TYR A 240 -10.42 15.82 10.85
N SER A 241 -9.95 16.43 9.78
CA SER A 241 -9.85 15.76 8.46
C SER A 241 -8.39 15.68 8.03
N CYS A 242 -7.94 14.49 7.62
CA CYS A 242 -6.66 14.26 6.95
C CYS A 242 -6.90 14.21 5.44
N VAL A 243 -6.30 15.15 4.70
CA VAL A 243 -6.56 15.39 3.27
C VAL A 243 -5.24 15.30 2.49
N PRO A 244 -4.89 14.12 1.94
CA PRO A 244 -3.75 13.95 1.05
C PRO A 244 -4.07 14.40 -0.39
N SER A 245 -3.04 14.84 -1.12
CA SER A 245 -3.15 15.27 -2.53
C SER A 245 -3.56 14.18 -3.52
N ASN A 246 -3.19 12.92 -3.26
CA ASN A 246 -3.36 11.80 -4.18
C ASN A 246 -4.12 10.63 -3.55
N ALA A 247 -4.91 10.81 -2.49
CA ALA A 247 -5.68 9.72 -1.90
C ALA A 247 -7.01 10.22 -1.34
N ARG A 248 -7.96 9.30 -1.14
CA ARG A 248 -9.23 9.65 -0.49
C ARG A 248 -8.99 10.13 0.94
N SER A 249 -9.59 11.24 1.33
CA SER A 249 -9.49 11.81 2.69
C SER A 249 -10.26 10.99 3.73
N VAL A 250 -9.93 11.21 5.01
CA VAL A 250 -10.59 10.58 6.15
C VAL A 250 -10.76 11.56 7.31
N ASN A 251 -11.80 11.34 8.11
CA ASN A 251 -12.20 12.21 9.20
C ASN A 251 -12.18 11.47 10.56
N VAL A 252 -11.91 12.19 11.64
CA VAL A 252 -11.97 11.69 13.02
C VAL A 252 -12.61 12.74 13.93
N THR A 253 -13.54 12.33 14.77
CA THR A 253 -14.16 13.20 15.77
C THR A 253 -13.38 13.13 17.08
N VAL A 254 -12.91 14.27 17.54
CA VAL A 254 -12.18 14.39 18.81
C VAL A 254 -13.10 14.93 19.90
N HIS A 255 -13.14 14.22 21.03
CA HIS A 255 -13.82 14.63 22.25
C HIS A 255 -12.79 14.96 23.33
N VAL A 256 -12.92 16.15 23.93
CA VAL A 256 -12.06 16.58 25.04
C VAL A 256 -12.85 16.52 26.33
N LEU A 257 -12.35 15.76 27.31
CA LEU A 257 -12.96 15.63 28.63
C LEU A 257 -12.33 16.61 29.62
N GLN A 258 -13.13 17.24 30.47
CA GLN A 258 -12.63 18.07 31.56
C GLN A 258 -11.77 17.22 32.51
N SER A 259 -10.63 17.75 32.98
CA SER A 259 -9.90 17.08 34.07
C SER A 259 -10.72 17.18 35.35
N GLU A 260 -10.95 16.04 36.00
CA GLU A 260 -11.51 16.01 37.35
C GLU A 260 -10.52 16.72 38.28
N LYS A 261 -10.95 17.80 38.91
CA LYS A 261 -10.28 18.28 40.12
C LYS A 261 -10.50 17.17 41.16
N PRO A 262 -9.46 16.60 41.79
CA PRO A 262 -9.70 15.72 42.92
C PRO A 262 -10.51 16.53 43.92
N ALA A 263 -11.73 16.07 44.21
CA ALA A 263 -12.51 16.63 45.30
C ALA A 263 -11.58 16.61 46.52
N ALA A 264 -11.41 17.77 47.16
CA ALA A 264 -10.60 17.85 48.37
C ALA A 264 -11.14 16.80 49.34
N MET A 265 -10.35 15.77 49.64
CA MET A 265 -10.63 14.89 50.76
C MET A 265 -10.56 15.76 52.00
N GLN A 266 -11.72 16.15 52.54
CA GLN A 266 -11.78 16.74 53.86
C GLN A 266 -11.35 15.64 54.82
N HIS A 267 -10.08 15.66 55.23
CA HIS A 267 -9.70 15.01 56.47
C HIS A 267 -10.40 15.77 57.59
N ASP A 268 -11.39 15.12 58.21
CA ASP A 268 -11.93 15.51 59.50
C ASP A 268 -10.78 15.55 60.51
N SER A 269 -10.15 16.71 60.57
CA SER A 269 -9.19 17.04 61.59
C SER A 269 -9.99 17.34 62.84
N LYS A 270 -10.14 16.33 63.71
CA LYS A 270 -10.49 16.51 65.12
C LYS A 270 -9.40 17.36 65.79
N GLY A 271 -9.41 18.66 65.52
CA GLY A 271 -8.64 19.67 66.21
C GLY A 271 -9.50 20.23 67.32
N GLY A 272 -9.32 19.72 68.54
CA GLY A 272 -9.89 20.33 69.74
C GLY A 272 -9.47 21.80 69.82
N SER A 273 -10.46 22.68 69.89
CA SER A 273 -10.25 24.07 70.29
C SER A 273 -11.43 24.50 71.15
N THR A 274 -11.16 24.55 72.45
CA THR A 274 -11.95 25.25 73.47
C THR A 274 -12.05 26.73 73.10
N ILE A 275 -13.26 27.23 72.85
CA ILE A 275 -13.56 28.67 72.81
C ILE A 275 -14.64 28.93 73.88
N PRO A 276 -14.43 29.87 74.81
CA PRO A 276 -15.38 30.17 75.86
C PRO A 276 -16.54 31.00 75.30
N TYR A 277 -17.77 30.53 75.48
CA TYR A 277 -18.95 31.35 75.25
C TYR A 277 -19.10 32.37 76.39
N LYS A 278 -18.89 33.65 76.07
CA LYS A 278 -19.38 34.77 76.88
C LYS A 278 -20.91 34.80 76.79
N THR A 279 -21.57 34.59 77.93
CA THR A 279 -23.01 34.74 78.10
C THR A 279 -23.37 36.23 78.27
N ASN A 280 -24.16 36.79 77.34
CA ASN A 280 -24.85 38.05 77.55
C ASN A 280 -26.17 37.78 78.28
N ASP A 281 -26.12 37.90 79.61
CA ASP A 281 -27.23 37.73 80.55
C ASP A 281 -28.18 38.94 80.55
N ALA A 282 -29.04 39.03 79.54
CA ALA A 282 -30.16 39.98 79.52
C ALA A 282 -31.49 39.34 79.11
N PHE A 283 -31.47 38.25 78.32
CA PHE A 283 -32.68 37.59 77.85
C PHE A 283 -33.26 36.57 78.86
N THR A 284 -32.41 35.93 79.66
CA THR A 284 -32.82 34.91 80.64
C THR A 284 -33.60 35.46 81.83
N LYS A 285 -33.31 36.71 82.25
CA LYS A 285 -34.04 37.37 83.34
C LYS A 285 -35.44 37.84 82.94
N PHE A 286 -35.66 38.12 81.65
CA PHE A 286 -36.97 38.57 81.16
C PHE A 286 -37.99 37.43 81.11
N VAL A 287 -37.55 36.23 80.71
CA VAL A 287 -38.42 35.05 80.61
C VAL A 287 -38.86 34.59 82.01
N ILE A 288 -37.95 34.59 82.99
CA ILE A 288 -38.27 34.18 84.37
C ILE A 288 -39.26 35.17 85.02
N TYR A 289 -39.10 36.48 84.80
CA TYR A 289 -40.02 37.48 85.36
C TYR A 289 -41.42 37.40 84.73
N PHE A 290 -41.52 37.09 83.43
CA PHE A 290 -42.80 36.93 82.74
C PHE A 290 -43.58 35.70 83.24
N PHE A 291 -42.90 34.58 83.49
CA PHE A 291 -43.53 33.40 84.09
C PHE A 291 -43.91 33.61 85.56
N TYR A 292 -43.14 34.39 86.32
CA TYR A 292 -43.46 34.72 87.72
C TYR A 292 -44.72 35.61 87.83
N ILE A 293 -44.91 36.57 86.92
CA ILE A 293 -46.14 37.39 86.86
C ILE A 293 -47.36 36.58 86.46
N LEU A 294 -47.21 35.60 85.55
CA LEU A 294 -48.31 34.72 85.15
C LEU A 294 -48.73 33.76 86.27
N TYR A 295 -47.80 33.36 87.16
CA TYR A 295 -48.09 32.46 88.27
C TYR A 295 -48.80 33.13 89.47
N LEU A 296 -48.69 34.46 89.62
CA LEU A 296 -49.32 35.21 90.72
C LEU A 296 -50.74 35.72 90.41
N LYS A 297 -51.28 35.42 89.21
CA LYS A 297 -52.62 35.85 88.77
C LYS A 297 -53.61 34.70 88.54
N SER A 298 -53.34 33.52 89.12
CA SER A 298 -54.27 32.39 89.23
C SER A 298 -54.48 32.00 90.68
#